data_AF-A0A699ZYY1-F1
#
_entry.id   AF-A0A699ZYY1-F1
#
_cell.length_a   1.000
_cell.length_b   1.000
_cell.length_c   1.000
_cell.angle_alpha   90.00
_cell.angle_beta   90.00
_cell.angle_gamma   90.00
#
_symmetry.space_group_name_H-M   'P 1'
#
loop_
_entity.id
_entity.type
_entity.pdbx_description
1 polymer ?
#
loop_
_entity_poly.entity_id
_entity_poly.type
_entity_poly.pdbx_seq_one_letter_code
_entity_poly.pdbx_strand_id
1 'polypeptide(L)'
;VVKVTQAVQLVKQLRPDIKVEGPIQYDAAIDPKVAAVKVKTASEVAGKATVFVFPDLNTGNNTYKAVQQASGGIAMGPVMQ
;
A
#
# COMPACT_ATOMS: atom_id res chain seq x y z
N VAL A 1 1.35 1.21 -13.61
CA VAL A 1 2.04 0.00 -13.13
C VAL A 1 3.57 0.17 -13.16
N VAL A 2 4.18 0.46 -14.32
CA VAL A 2 5.65 0.61 -14.47
C VAL A 2 6.30 1.52 -13.42
N LYS A 3 5.74 2.72 -13.18
CA LYS A 3 6.22 3.66 -12.15
C LYS A 3 6.30 3.04 -10.75
N VAL A 4 5.27 2.29 -10.34
CA VAL A 4 5.21 1.66 -9.00
C VAL A 4 6.22 0.53 -8.91
N THR A 5 6.36 -0.29 -9.97
CA THR A 5 7.37 -1.35 -10.03
C THR A 5 8.79 -0.78 -9.86
N GLN A 6 9.11 0.30 -10.56
CA GLN A 6 10.41 0.98 -10.44
C GLN A 6 10.63 1.55 -9.04
N ALA A 7 9.62 2.17 -8.43
CA ALA A 7 9.71 2.69 -7.07
C ALA A 7 9.98 1.57 -6.04
N VAL A 8 9.30 0.43 -6.17
CA VAL A 8 9.52 -0.74 -5.28
C VAL A 8 10.94 -1.30 -5.44
N GLN A 9 11.44 -1.38 -6.68
CA GLN A 9 12.81 -1.80 -6.93
C GLN A 9 13.82 -0.84 -6.28
N LEU A 10 13.59 0.47 -6.40
CA LEU A 10 14.46 1.48 -5.81
C LEU A 10 14.48 1.40 -4.28
N VAL A 11 13.31 1.24 -3.64
CA VAL A 11 13.24 1.06 -2.18
C VAL A 11 14.00 -0.19 -1.74
N LYS A 12 13.81 -1.33 -2.42
CA LYS A 12 14.53 -2.57 -2.11
C LYS A 12 16.05 -2.43 -2.25
N GLN A 13 16.53 -1.60 -3.19
CA GLN A 13 17.95 -1.31 -3.38
C GLN A 13 18.51 -0.36 -2.32
N LEU A 14 17.82 0.75 -2.03
CA LEU A 14 18.31 1.79 -1.12
C LEU A 14 18.11 1.44 0.36
N ARG A 15 17.05 0.69 0.66
CA ARG A 15 16.59 0.38 2.02
C ARG A 15 16.07 -1.07 2.09
N PRO A 16 16.96 -2.06 1.99
CA PRO A 16 16.58 -3.48 2.06
C PRO A 16 15.98 -3.89 3.41
N ASP A 17 16.16 -3.07 4.45
CA ASP A 17 15.54 -3.24 5.77
C ASP A 17 14.04 -2.94 5.79
N ILE A 18 13.54 -2.16 4.81
CA ILE A 18 12.12 -1.85 4.69
C ILE A 18 11.42 -3.01 3.97
N LYS A 19 10.47 -3.62 4.68
CA LYS A 19 9.55 -4.61 4.12
C LYS A 19 8.58 -3.87 3.19
N VAL A 20 8.67 -4.15 1.89
CA VAL A 20 7.84 -3.51 0.87
C VAL A 20 7.36 -4.52 -0.16
N GLU A 21 6.08 -4.42 -0.52
CA GLU A 21 5.45 -5.18 -1.59
C GLU A 21 4.79 -4.25 -2.58
N GLY A 22 4.93 -4.54 -3.87
CA GLY A 22 4.23 -3.80 -4.90
C GLY A 22 4.73 -4.10 -6.32
N PRO A 23 3.92 -3.79 -7.35
CA PRO A 23 2.58 -3.23 -7.25
C PRO A 23 1.57 -4.24 -6.67
N ILE A 24 0.74 -3.79 -5.73
CA ILE A 24 -0.26 -4.61 -5.04
C ILE A 24 -1.60 -3.87 -5.01
N GLN A 25 -2.70 -4.62 -5.12
CA GLN A 25 -4.04 -4.07 -4.97
C GLN A 25 -4.39 -3.90 -3.48
N TYR A 26 -5.25 -2.93 -3.17
CA TYR A 26 -5.62 -2.61 -1.78
C TYR A 26 -6.19 -3.82 -1.02
N ASP A 27 -7.09 -4.57 -1.65
CA ASP A 27 -7.68 -5.77 -1.05
C ASP A 27 -6.64 -6.84 -0.69
N ALA A 28 -5.69 -7.13 -1.59
CA ALA A 28 -4.56 -8.02 -1.32
C ALA A 28 -3.58 -7.46 -0.28
N ALA A 29 -3.53 -6.14 -0.08
CA ALA A 29 -2.68 -5.53 0.94
C ALA A 29 -3.27 -5.67 2.35
N ILE A 30 -4.61 -5.70 2.49
CA ILE A 30 -5.28 -5.68 3.81
C ILE A 30 -5.91 -6.99 4.24
N ASP A 31 -6.31 -7.86 3.31
CA ASP A 31 -7.02 -9.10 3.63
C ASP A 31 -6.09 -10.32 3.42
N PRO A 32 -5.73 -11.06 4.48
CA PRO A 32 -4.91 -12.26 4.36
C PRO A 32 -5.48 -13.31 3.41
N LYS A 33 -6.81 -13.44 3.32
CA LYS A 33 -7.48 -14.40 2.44
C LYS A 33 -7.31 -14.01 0.98
N VAL A 34 -7.49 -12.72 0.67
CA VAL A 34 -7.27 -12.21 -0.69
C VAL A 34 -5.79 -12.28 -1.05
N ALA A 35 -4.90 -11.94 -0.12
CA ALA A 35 -3.46 -12.05 -0.29
C ALA A 35 -3.03 -13.48 -0.63
N ALA A 36 -3.53 -14.49 0.10
CA ALA A 36 -3.21 -15.89 -0.14
C ALA A 36 -3.63 -16.37 -1.55
N VAL A 37 -4.64 -15.75 -2.15
CA VAL A 37 -5.11 -16.07 -3.51
C VAL A 37 -4.34 -15.28 -4.57
N LYS A 38 -4.13 -13.98 -4.36
CA LYS A 38 -3.58 -13.06 -5.37
C LYS A 38 -2.06 -12.97 -5.38
N VAL A 39 -1.41 -13.18 -4.24
CA VAL A 39 0.03 -13.03 -4.07
C VAL A 39 0.68 -14.41 -4.12
N LYS A 40 1.30 -14.70 -5.27
CA LYS A 40 1.89 -16.02 -5.56
C LYS A 40 3.31 -16.20 -5.03
N THR A 41 3.93 -15.12 -4.57
CA THR A 41 5.29 -15.09 -4.03
C THR A 41 5.25 -14.85 -2.53
N ALA A 42 6.27 -15.33 -1.80
CA ALA A 42 6.41 -15.01 -0.39
C ALA A 42 6.48 -13.48 -0.22
N SER A 43 5.58 -12.92 0.59
CA SER A 43 5.52 -11.49 0.88
C SER A 43 5.37 -11.30 2.38
N GLU A 44 6.20 -10.43 2.95
CA GLU A 44 6.13 -10.12 4.38
C GLU A 44 5.07 -9.07 4.73
N VAL A 45 4.46 -8.43 3.72
CA VAL A 45 3.56 -7.28 3.91
C VAL A 45 2.14 -7.56 3.40
N ALA A 46 1.98 -8.39 2.36
CA ALA A 46 0.66 -8.69 1.79
C ALA A 46 -0.31 -9.27 2.85
N GLY A 47 -1.57 -8.81 2.80
CA GLY A 47 -2.65 -9.19 3.71
C GLY A 47 -2.56 -8.60 5.12
N LYS A 48 -1.52 -7.84 5.43
CA LYS A 48 -1.32 -7.23 6.76
C LYS A 48 -0.57 -5.88 6.68
N ALA A 49 -0.68 -5.20 5.54
CA ALA A 49 -0.03 -3.93 5.33
C ALA A 49 -0.61 -2.87 6.28
N THR A 50 0.26 -2.06 6.87
CA THR A 50 -0.11 -0.94 7.76
C THR A 50 0.20 0.43 7.14
N VAL A 51 1.05 0.46 6.11
CA VAL A 51 1.45 1.66 5.39
C VAL A 51 1.12 1.49 3.91
N PHE A 52 0.36 2.43 3.35
CA PHE A 52 -0.07 2.42 1.95
C PHE A 52 0.54 3.60 1.21
N VAL A 53 1.32 3.30 0.17
CA VAL A 53 1.93 4.31 -0.70
C VAL A 53 1.15 4.35 -2.01
N PHE A 54 0.57 5.51 -2.31
CA PHE A 54 -0.26 5.70 -3.51
C PHE A 54 0.58 6.16 -4.70
N PRO A 55 0.22 5.78 -5.94
CA PRO A 55 0.99 6.10 -7.14
C PRO A 55 0.98 7.59 -7.49
N ASP A 56 -0.03 8.33 -7.03
CA ASP A 56 -0.22 9.76 -7.27
C ASP A 56 -1.14 10.40 -6.23
N LEU A 57 -1.15 11.73 -6.22
CA LEU A 57 -1.91 12.55 -5.27
C LEU A 57 -3.42 12.34 -5.39
N ASN A 58 -3.96 12.18 -6.60
CA ASN A 58 -5.40 12.05 -6.81
C ASN A 58 -5.91 10.73 -6.23
N THR A 59 -5.18 9.64 -6.48
CA THR A 59 -5.49 8.33 -5.91
C THR A 59 -5.39 8.38 -4.39
N GLY A 60 -4.30 8.94 -3.84
CA GLY A 60 -4.14 9.08 -2.39
C GLY A 60 -5.24 9.91 -1.74
N ASN A 61 -5.57 11.08 -2.31
CA ASN A 61 -6.58 11.99 -1.78
C ASN A 61 -7.98 11.35 -1.77
N ASN A 62 -8.37 10.74 -2.90
CA ASN A 62 -9.66 10.07 -3.00
C ASN A 62 -9.74 8.86 -2.07
N THR A 63 -8.70 8.04 -1.99
CA THR A 63 -8.74 6.83 -1.15
C THR A 63 -8.81 7.16 0.33
N TYR A 64 -8.00 8.09 0.86
CA TYR A 64 -8.06 8.38 2.30
C TYR A 64 -9.42 8.96 2.71
N LYS A 65 -10.03 9.83 1.87
CA LYS A 65 -11.37 10.37 2.11
C LYS A 65 -12.45 9.30 2.00
N ALA A 66 -12.36 8.42 1.01
CA ALA A 66 -13.30 7.31 0.86
C ALA A 66 -13.26 6.35 2.06
N VAL A 67 -12.05 6.00 2.53
CA VAL A 67 -11.86 5.15 3.71
C VAL A 67 -12.40 5.83 4.96
N GLN A 68 -12.10 7.12 5.16
CA GLN A 68 -12.65 7.90 6.27
C GLN A 68 -14.19 7.86 6.26
N GLN A 69 -14.80 8.16 5.12
CA GLN A 69 -16.25 8.27 5.00
C GLN A 69 -16.96 6.90 5.13
N ALA A 70 -16.36 5.83 4.60
CA ALA A 70 -16.95 4.49 4.61
C ALA A 70 -16.76 3.76 5.95
N SER A 71 -15.65 4.00 6.65
CA SER A 71 -15.35 3.32 7.92
C SER A 71 -15.86 4.05 9.16
N GLY A 72 -16.15 5.36 9.04
CA GLY A 72 -16.38 6.23 10.19
C GLY A 72 -15.11 6.48 11.03
N GLY A 73 -13.94 6.05 10.52
CA GLY A 73 -12.66 6.24 11.17
C GLY A 73 -12.22 7.70 11.20
N ILE A 74 -11.31 8.02 12.13
CA ILE A 74 -10.72 9.35 12.26
C ILE A 74 -9.59 9.47 11.23
N ALA A 75 -9.66 10.48 10.36
CA ALA A 75 -8.55 10.89 9.53
C ALA A 75 -7.83 12.06 10.18
N MET A 76 -6.56 11.85 10.55
CA MET A 76 -5.68 12.95 10.95
C MET A 76 -5.28 13.74 9.70
N GLY A 77 -5.34 15.07 9.79
CA GLY A 77 -4.96 15.97 8.69
C GLY A 77 -3.51 15.75 8.21
N PRO A 78 -3.13 16.37 7.09
CA PRO A 78 -1.81 16.17 6.49
C PRO A 78 -0.69 16.47 7.49
N VAL A 79 0.22 15.52 7.66
CA VAL A 79 1.47 15.68 8.41
C VAL A 79 2.60 15.88 7.41
N MET A 80 3.33 16.98 7.53
CA MET A 80 4.49 17.27 6.67
C MET A 80 5.69 16.41 7.09
N GLN A 81 6.40 15.82 6.11
CA GLN A 81 7.57 14.94 6.28
C GLN A 81 8.66 15.26 5.27
#